data_AF-A0A7C3SPK1-F1
#
_entry.id   AF-A0A7C3SPK1-F1
#
_cell.length_a   1.000
_cell.length_b   1.000
_cell.length_c   1.000
_cell.angle_alpha   90.00
_cell.angle_beta   90.00
_cell.angle_gamma   90.00
#
_symmetry.space_group_name_H-M   'P 1'
#
loop_
_entity.id
_entity.type
_entity.pdbx_description
1 polymer ?
#
loop_
_entity_poly.entity_id
_entity_poly.type
_entity_poly.pdbx_seq_one_letter_code
_entity_poly.pdbx_strand_id
1 'polypeptide(L)'
;MFETLRIHGIMLKHPEEWVIHPIIKLERLKGEVAFSSSDQKTATPKLMLSWKPLEQSKRKYNSAEEQAESTIKMMRKDSSLKSLEIINHEEIEINTHKASFYNIKVTLYKPALIMIKPKFTVKIVKFAMLFCEESDRSITIYSETEETEEKEDLFE
;
A
#
# COMPACT_ATOMS: atom_id res chain seq x y z
N MET A 1 -14.67 12.58 13.07
CA MET A 1 -14.14 13.84 12.51
C MET A 1 -12.84 13.49 11.78
N PHE A 2 -12.34 14.34 10.87
CA PHE A 2 -11.14 14.03 10.08
C PHE A 2 -10.02 15.05 10.35
N GLU A 3 -8.80 14.56 10.43
CA GLU A 3 -7.58 15.37 10.47
C GLU A 3 -6.84 15.30 9.11
N THR A 4 -5.84 16.16 8.92
CA THR A 4 -5.05 16.21 7.69
C THR A 4 -3.56 16.21 8.00
N LEU A 5 -2.86 15.16 7.54
CA LEU A 5 -1.41 15.16 7.47
C LEU A 5 -0.97 15.91 6.22
N ARG A 6 -0.02 16.86 6.35
CA ARG A 6 0.65 17.51 5.22
C ARG A 6 2.12 17.18 5.22
N ILE A 7 2.61 16.56 4.15
CA ILE A 7 4.01 16.18 4.03
C ILE A 7 4.44 16.13 2.56
N HIS A 8 5.56 16.76 2.24
CA HIS A 8 6.15 16.76 0.89
C HIS A 8 5.18 17.11 -0.26
N GLY A 9 4.30 18.10 -0.05
CA GLY A 9 3.31 18.53 -1.05
C GLY A 9 2.02 17.70 -1.06
N ILE A 10 1.99 16.59 -0.33
CA ILE A 10 0.82 15.71 -0.23
C ILE A 10 0.01 16.06 1.02
N MET A 11 -1.31 16.10 0.86
CA MET A 11 -2.28 16.26 1.94
C MET A 11 -3.14 15.01 2.03
N LEU A 12 -3.04 14.30 3.15
CA LEU A 12 -3.76 13.05 3.39
C LEU A 12 -4.76 13.25 4.53
N LYS A 13 -6.04 13.05 4.23
CA LYS A 13 -7.10 13.06 5.25
C LYS A 13 -7.19 11.69 5.92
N HIS A 14 -7.29 11.68 7.24
CA HIS A 14 -7.51 10.45 8.01
C HIS A 14 -8.50 10.72 9.15
N PRO A 15 -9.19 9.70 9.66
CA PRO A 15 -9.99 9.82 10.87
C PRO A 15 -9.14 10.33 12.04
N GLU A 16 -9.71 11.20 12.87
CA GLU A 16 -9.03 11.81 14.02
C GLU A 16 -8.62 10.77 15.08
N GLU A 17 -9.36 9.66 15.17
CA GLU A 17 -9.03 8.55 16.06
C GLU A 17 -7.84 7.70 15.59
N TRP A 18 -7.33 7.93 14.38
CA TRP A 18 -6.16 7.21 13.88
C TRP A 18 -4.87 7.80 14.43
N VAL A 19 -4.01 6.91 14.89
CA VAL A 19 -2.67 7.23 15.37
C VAL A 19 -1.67 7.08 14.22
N ILE A 20 -0.76 8.03 14.11
CA ILE A 20 0.32 8.03 13.11
C ILE A 20 1.60 7.49 13.75
N HIS A 21 2.14 6.41 13.18
CA HIS A 21 3.34 5.74 13.65
C HIS A 21 4.47 5.85 12.62
N PRO A 22 5.66 6.35 12.99
CA PRO A 22 6.84 6.23 12.12
C PRO A 22 7.28 4.75 12.07
N ILE A 23 7.33 4.18 10.87
CA ILE A 23 7.76 2.78 10.65
C ILE A 23 9.28 2.68 10.58
N ILE A 24 9.92 3.69 10.00
CA ILE A 24 11.37 3.86 9.97
C ILE A 24 11.75 5.18 10.63
N LYS A 25 13.05 5.35 10.91
CA LYS A 25 13.58 6.64 11.31
C LYS A 25 13.21 7.68 10.25
N LEU A 26 12.42 8.66 10.66
CA LEU A 26 12.00 9.74 9.78
C LEU A 26 13.19 10.66 9.52
N GLU A 27 13.61 10.71 8.26
CA GLU A 27 14.61 11.63 7.76
C GLU A 27 13.96 12.57 6.75
N ARG A 28 14.57 13.74 6.55
CA ARG A 28 14.08 14.71 5.56
C ARG A 28 13.96 14.13 4.15
N LEU A 29 14.83 13.19 3.81
CA LEU A 29 14.93 12.60 2.47
C LEU A 29 14.14 11.29 2.32
N LYS A 30 13.92 10.57 3.42
CA LYS A 30 13.30 9.25 3.43
C LYS A 30 12.49 9.07 4.70
N GLY A 31 11.29 8.52 4.56
CA GLY A 31 10.47 8.17 5.70
C GLY A 31 9.31 7.30 5.31
N GLU A 32 8.69 6.73 6.32
CA GLU A 32 7.54 5.87 6.19
C GLU A 32 6.70 6.03 7.45
N VAL A 33 5.43 6.34 7.26
CA VAL A 33 4.45 6.46 8.33
C VAL A 33 3.28 5.53 8.06
N ALA A 34 2.79 4.92 9.13
CA ALA A 34 1.59 4.09 9.12
C ALA A 34 0.51 4.77 9.95
N PHE A 35 -0.74 4.60 9.52
CA PHE A 35 -1.91 5.06 10.25
C PHE A 35 -2.67 3.83 10.74
N SER A 36 -3.01 3.79 12.02
CA SER A 36 -3.76 2.69 12.63
C SER A 36 -4.85 3.23 13.56
N SER A 37 -5.90 2.45 13.76
CA SER A 37 -6.99 2.78 14.71
C SER A 37 -6.62 2.57 16.18
N SER A 38 -5.34 2.29 16.47
CA SER A 38 -4.84 2.04 17.81
C SER A 38 -3.40 2.53 17.93
N ASP A 39 -3.05 2.98 19.12
CA ASP A 39 -1.71 3.40 19.54
C ASP A 39 -0.74 2.22 19.76
N GLN A 40 -1.24 0.99 19.76
CA GLN A 40 -0.41 -0.19 19.90
C GLN A 40 0.54 -0.30 18.71
N LYS A 41 1.85 -0.42 18.98
CA LYS A 41 2.87 -0.60 17.94
C LYS A 41 2.65 -1.84 17.06
N THR A 42 1.86 -2.80 17.53
CA THR A 42 1.49 -4.03 16.81
C THR A 42 0.18 -3.92 16.04
N ALA A 43 -0.49 -2.76 16.06
CA ALA A 43 -1.74 -2.57 15.33
C ALA A 43 -1.50 -2.66 13.83
N THR A 44 -2.37 -3.38 13.12
CA THR A 44 -2.31 -3.48 11.66
C THR A 44 -2.55 -2.10 11.03
N PRO A 45 -1.59 -1.58 10.23
CA PRO A 45 -1.79 -0.33 9.50
C PRO A 45 -3.01 -0.41 8.59
N LYS A 46 -3.83 0.65 8.59
CA LYS A 46 -4.94 0.84 7.65
C LYS A 46 -4.52 1.62 6.41
N LEU A 47 -3.51 2.47 6.57
CA LEU A 47 -2.96 3.31 5.53
C LEU A 47 -1.47 3.50 5.80
N MET A 48 -0.67 3.56 4.75
CA MET A 48 0.76 3.82 4.83
C MET A 48 1.14 4.85 3.78
N LEU A 49 2.10 5.69 4.16
CA LEU A 49 2.69 6.70 3.30
C LEU A 49 4.21 6.58 3.41
N SER A 50 4.87 6.31 2.30
CA SER A 50 6.34 6.28 2.21
C SER A 50 6.85 7.28 1.19
N TRP A 51 8.04 7.80 1.46
CA TRP A 51 8.76 8.68 0.55
C TRP A 51 10.25 8.38 0.53
N LYS A 52 10.87 8.66 -0.60
CA LYS A 52 12.32 8.56 -0.83
C LYS A 52 12.75 9.61 -1.86
N PRO A 53 14.05 9.89 -2.02
CA PRO A 53 14.52 10.82 -3.05
C PRO A 53 14.06 10.38 -4.44
N LEU A 54 13.56 11.32 -5.23
CA LEU A 54 13.02 11.03 -6.56
C LEU A 54 14.07 10.40 -7.48
N GLU A 55 15.30 10.90 -7.42
CA GLU A 55 16.46 10.36 -8.13
C GLU A 55 16.65 8.85 -7.92
N GLN A 56 16.33 8.31 -6.73
CA GLN A 56 16.43 6.87 -6.48
C GLN A 56 15.40 6.06 -7.29
N SER A 57 14.21 6.62 -7.52
CA SER A 57 13.21 6.00 -8.40
C SER A 57 13.56 6.22 -9.87
N LYS A 58 13.96 7.43 -10.26
CA LYS A 58 14.29 7.77 -11.66
C LYS A 58 15.46 6.96 -12.24
N ARG A 59 16.39 6.49 -11.38
CA ARG A 59 17.44 5.54 -11.78
C ARG A 59 16.92 4.20 -12.30
N LYS A 60 15.68 3.82 -11.96
CA LYS A 60 15.09 2.51 -12.28
C LYS A 60 13.84 2.61 -13.14
N TYR A 61 13.11 3.72 -13.05
CA TYR A 61 11.79 3.89 -13.64
C TYR A 61 11.68 5.27 -14.26
N ASN A 62 11.20 5.36 -15.49
CA ASN A 62 11.00 6.62 -16.19
C ASN A 62 9.74 7.36 -15.69
N SER A 63 8.78 6.63 -15.11
CA SER A 63 7.52 7.19 -14.62
C SER A 63 7.04 6.49 -13.34
N ALA A 64 6.10 7.13 -12.65
CA ALA A 64 5.42 6.52 -11.51
C ALA A 64 4.57 5.31 -11.92
N GLU A 65 4.03 5.31 -13.13
CA GLU A 65 3.34 4.16 -13.73
C GLU A 65 4.28 2.98 -13.94
N GLU A 66 5.47 3.20 -14.50
CA GLU A 66 6.45 2.13 -14.68
C GLU A 66 6.88 1.54 -13.32
N GLN A 67 7.03 2.38 -12.30
CA GLN A 67 7.29 1.92 -10.94
C GLN A 67 6.13 1.08 -10.37
N ALA A 68 4.88 1.50 -10.59
CA ALA A 68 3.69 0.79 -10.16
C ALA A 68 3.56 -0.58 -10.86
N GLU A 69 3.75 -0.64 -12.18
CA GLU A 69 3.78 -1.88 -12.93
C GLU A 69 4.90 -2.83 -12.46
N SER A 70 6.09 -2.28 -12.21
CA SER A 70 7.21 -3.05 -11.66
C SER A 70 6.85 -3.67 -10.31
N THR A 71 6.10 -2.94 -9.48
CA THR A 71 5.59 -3.41 -8.19
C THR A 71 4.61 -4.57 -8.36
N ILE A 72 3.66 -4.46 -9.30
CA ILE A 72 2.74 -5.58 -9.64
C ILE A 72 3.53 -6.79 -10.16
N LYS A 73 4.52 -6.58 -11.04
CA LYS A 73 5.38 -7.65 -11.57
C LYS A 73 6.16 -8.35 -10.45
N MET A 74 6.59 -7.60 -9.43
CA MET A 74 7.25 -8.15 -8.24
C MET A 74 6.28 -8.94 -7.36
N MET A 75 5.08 -8.41 -7.10
CA MET A 75 4.03 -9.11 -6.33
C MET A 75 3.68 -10.46 -7.00
N ARG A 76 3.59 -10.49 -8.34
CA ARG A 76 3.33 -11.72 -9.11
C ARG A 76 4.41 -12.81 -8.95
N LYS A 77 5.60 -12.45 -8.48
CA LYS A 77 6.71 -13.38 -8.21
C LYS A 77 6.76 -13.87 -6.77
N ASP A 78 5.90 -13.35 -5.89
CA ASP A 78 5.81 -13.78 -4.50
C ASP A 78 5.29 -15.21 -4.43
N SER A 79 6.03 -16.10 -3.75
CA SER A 79 5.67 -17.52 -3.63
C SER A 79 4.41 -17.76 -2.79
N SER A 80 4.02 -16.79 -1.95
CA SER A 80 2.78 -16.82 -1.20
C SER A 80 1.57 -16.38 -2.00
N LEU A 81 1.75 -15.81 -3.20
CA LEU A 81 0.65 -15.33 -4.03
C LEU A 81 0.01 -16.49 -4.80
N LYS A 82 -1.27 -16.75 -4.56
CA LYS A 82 -2.10 -17.64 -5.37
C LYS A 82 -2.64 -16.95 -6.62
N SER A 83 -3.18 -15.74 -6.45
CA SER A 83 -3.75 -14.97 -7.56
C SER A 83 -3.66 -13.47 -7.29
N LEU A 84 -3.47 -12.70 -8.35
CA LEU A 84 -3.57 -11.24 -8.35
C LEU A 84 -4.47 -10.81 -9.51
N GLU A 85 -5.52 -10.10 -9.17
CA GLU A 85 -6.48 -9.51 -10.09
C GLU A 85 -6.42 -7.99 -9.96
N ILE A 86 -6.32 -7.29 -11.10
CA ILE A 86 -6.41 -5.84 -11.13
C ILE A 86 -7.89 -5.50 -11.26
N ILE A 87 -8.49 -4.98 -10.19
CA ILE A 87 -9.90 -4.52 -10.19
C ILE A 87 -10.01 -3.22 -10.95
N ASN A 88 -9.08 -2.28 -10.70
CA ASN A 88 -9.03 -0.99 -11.36
C ASN A 88 -7.57 -0.50 -11.47
N HIS A 89 -7.25 0.18 -12.56
CA HIS A 89 -6.02 0.93 -12.75
C HIS A 89 -6.34 2.20 -13.55
N GLU A 90 -5.96 3.35 -13.00
CA GLU A 90 -6.20 4.65 -13.62
C GLU A 90 -5.10 5.65 -13.22
N GLU A 91 -4.90 6.67 -14.05
CA GLU A 91 -4.18 7.87 -13.67
C GLU A 91 -5.13 8.78 -12.88
N ILE A 92 -4.76 9.12 -11.65
CA ILE A 92 -5.53 10.04 -10.80
C ILE A 92 -4.69 11.26 -10.46
N GLU A 93 -5.35 12.31 -9.97
CA GLU A 93 -4.69 13.49 -9.44
C GLU A 93 -4.73 13.49 -7.90
N ILE A 94 -3.56 13.54 -7.26
CA ILE A 94 -3.40 13.68 -5.81
C ILE A 94 -2.70 14.99 -5.53
N ASN A 95 -3.44 15.97 -4.99
CA ASN A 95 -2.91 17.30 -4.66
C ASN A 95 -2.12 17.93 -5.83
N THR A 96 -2.70 17.94 -7.04
CA THR A 96 -2.09 18.43 -8.30
C THR A 96 -0.98 17.56 -8.90
N HIS A 97 -0.63 16.43 -8.26
CA HIS A 97 0.31 15.46 -8.81
C HIS A 97 -0.43 14.34 -9.55
N LYS A 98 0.05 14.02 -10.76
CA LYS A 98 -0.36 12.79 -11.45
C LYS A 98 0.17 11.58 -10.70
N ALA A 99 -0.72 10.63 -10.42
CA ALA A 99 -0.41 9.41 -9.71
C ALA A 99 -0.94 8.19 -10.48
N SER A 100 -0.15 7.13 -10.53
CA SER A 100 -0.59 5.84 -11.03
C SER A 100 -1.26 5.08 -9.88
N PHE A 101 -2.57 4.86 -10.00
CA PHE A 101 -3.38 4.22 -8.96
C PHE A 101 -3.78 2.81 -9.36
N TYR A 102 -3.67 1.89 -8.42
CA TYR A 102 -4.10 0.50 -8.55
C TYR A 102 -5.03 0.12 -7.40
N ASN A 103 -6.11 -0.57 -7.75
CA ASN A 103 -6.95 -1.34 -6.85
C ASN A 103 -6.89 -2.80 -7.28
N ILE A 104 -6.34 -3.67 -6.43
CA ILE A 104 -6.09 -5.07 -6.76
C ILE A 104 -6.68 -5.98 -5.69
N LYS A 105 -7.11 -7.17 -6.12
CA LYS A 105 -7.47 -8.28 -5.25
C LYS A 105 -6.34 -9.29 -5.28
N VAL A 106 -5.82 -9.62 -4.10
CA VAL A 106 -4.78 -10.64 -3.94
C VAL A 106 -5.29 -11.79 -3.08
N THR A 107 -5.03 -13.01 -3.52
CA THR A 107 -5.27 -14.22 -2.73
C THR A 107 -3.93 -14.79 -2.32
N LEU A 108 -3.70 -14.90 -1.01
CA LEU A 108 -2.43 -15.38 -0.45
C LEU A 108 -2.61 -16.77 0.18
N TYR A 109 -1.60 -17.62 0.00
CA TYR A 109 -1.44 -18.87 0.74
C TYR A 109 -1.03 -18.56 2.18
N LYS A 110 -1.76 -19.12 3.15
CA LYS A 110 -1.30 -19.18 4.54
C LYS A 110 -0.60 -20.53 4.75
N PRO A 111 0.69 -20.55 5.13
CA PRO A 111 1.38 -21.80 5.43
C PRO A 111 0.62 -22.55 6.52
N ALA A 112 0.21 -23.77 6.22
CA ALA A 112 -0.43 -24.66 7.17
C ALA A 112 0.60 -25.67 7.69
N LEU A 113 0.51 -26.02 8.97
CA LEU A 113 1.23 -27.18 9.50
C LEU A 113 0.78 -28.44 8.76
N ILE A 114 1.70 -29.40 8.61
CA ILE A 114 1.49 -30.68 7.96
C ILE A 114 0.24 -31.34 8.57
N MET A 115 -0.76 -31.65 7.73
CA MET A 115 -2.14 -32.14 8.02
C MET A 115 -3.29 -31.12 8.06
N ILE A 116 -3.07 -29.80 7.96
CA ILE A 116 -4.18 -28.83 7.89
C ILE A 116 -4.38 -28.37 6.44
N LYS A 117 -5.64 -28.36 5.96
CA LYS A 117 -5.99 -27.82 4.63
C LYS A 117 -5.38 -26.42 4.45
N PRO A 118 -4.77 -26.09 3.29
CA PRO A 118 -4.20 -24.77 3.05
C PRO A 118 -5.28 -23.71 3.20
N LYS A 119 -5.05 -22.73 4.09
CA LYS A 119 -5.94 -21.59 4.27
C LYS A 119 -5.54 -20.48 3.29
N PHE A 120 -6.54 -19.76 2.81
CA PHE A 120 -6.36 -18.60 1.95
C PHE A 120 -6.74 -17.34 2.71
N THR A 121 -6.06 -16.25 2.42
CA THR A 121 -6.49 -14.91 2.82
C THR A 121 -6.68 -14.08 1.57
N VAL A 122 -7.86 -13.48 1.44
CA VAL A 122 -8.17 -12.56 0.35
C VAL A 122 -8.00 -11.14 0.88
N LYS A 123 -7.30 -10.31 0.10
CA LYS A 123 -7.03 -8.93 0.47
C LYS A 123 -7.33 -8.02 -0.71
N ILE A 124 -7.95 -6.88 -0.41
CA ILE A 124 -8.04 -5.76 -1.32
C ILE A 124 -6.91 -4.82 -0.98
N VAL A 125 -6.02 -4.60 -1.95
CA VAL A 125 -4.88 -3.71 -1.84
C VAL A 125 -5.11 -2.54 -2.77
N LYS A 126 -5.00 -1.33 -2.22
CA LYS A 126 -5.03 -0.09 -3.01
C LYS A 126 -3.71 0.63 -2.82
N PHE A 127 -3.09 1.05 -3.91
CA PHE A 127 -1.90 1.88 -3.82
C PHE A 127 -1.85 2.92 -4.93
N ALA A 128 -1.22 4.05 -4.63
CA ALA A 128 -0.91 5.10 -5.57
C ALA A 128 0.57 5.43 -5.51
N MET A 129 1.20 5.57 -6.67
CA MET A 129 2.59 6.03 -6.78
C MET A 129 2.64 7.33 -7.57
N LEU A 130 3.43 8.28 -7.08
CA LEU A 130 3.62 9.56 -7.75
C LEU A 130 5.05 10.08 -7.59
N PHE A 131 5.46 10.89 -8.56
CA PHE A 131 6.71 11.65 -8.54
C PHE A 131 6.37 13.12 -8.30
N CYS A 132 6.81 13.64 -7.17
CA CYS A 132 6.66 15.04 -6.81
C CYS A 132 7.96 15.76 -7.12
N GLU A 133 8.01 16.43 -8.27
CA GLU A 133 9.19 17.21 -8.71
C GLU A 133 9.47 18.39 -7.78
N GLU A 134 8.42 19.04 -7.24
CA GLU A 134 8.56 20.21 -6.35
C GLU A 134 9.29 19.87 -5.04
N SER A 135 9.05 18.67 -4.49
CA SER A 135 9.70 18.22 -3.26
C SER A 135 10.89 17.30 -3.50
N ASP A 136 11.20 16.98 -4.76
CA ASP A 136 12.19 15.98 -5.18
C ASP A 136 11.96 14.61 -4.51
N ARG A 137 10.70 14.15 -4.49
CA ARG A 137 10.31 12.87 -3.85
C ARG A 137 9.57 11.93 -4.78
N SER A 138 9.87 10.64 -4.65
CA SER A 138 8.97 9.56 -5.04
C SER A 138 8.15 9.16 -3.82
N ILE A 139 6.82 9.14 -3.98
CA ILE A 139 5.86 8.91 -2.90
C ILE A 139 5.01 7.68 -3.24
N THR A 140 4.72 6.87 -2.23
CA THR A 140 3.80 5.74 -2.32
C THR A 140 2.78 5.82 -1.19
N ILE A 141 1.51 5.80 -1.55
CA ILE A 141 0.38 5.67 -0.63
C ILE A 141 -0.16 4.26 -0.80
N TYR A 142 -0.39 3.55 0.30
CA TYR A 142 -0.81 2.16 0.27
C TYR A 142 -1.84 1.90 1.38
N SER A 143 -2.86 1.12 1.07
CA SER A 143 -3.83 0.63 2.05
C SER A 143 -4.20 -0.81 1.72
N GLU A 144 -4.51 -1.57 2.76
CA GLU A 144 -4.92 -2.96 2.64
C GLU A 144 -6.10 -3.24 3.55
N THR A 145 -7.06 -4.00 3.03
CA THR A 145 -8.18 -4.53 3.79
C THR A 145 -8.32 -6.02 3.52
N GLU A 146 -8.40 -6.82 4.58
CA GLU A 146 -8.69 -8.24 4.45
C GLU A 146 -10.18 -8.40 4.11
N GLU A 147 -10.47 -9.14 3.04
CA GLU A 147 -11.80 -9.65 2.76
C GLU A 147 -11.88 -10.97 3.53
N THR A 148 -12.54 -10.97 4.69
CA THR A 148 -12.78 -12.19 5.47
C THR A 148 -13.73 -13.09 4.68
N GLU A 149 -13.17 -13.98 3.86
CA GLU A 149 -13.88 -15.18 3.43
C GLU A 149 -13.90 -16.16 4.62
N GLU A 150 -14.86 -16.01 5.54
CA GLU A 150 -15.42 -17.19 6.18
C GLU A 150 -16.27 -17.92 5.12
N LYS A 151 -15.58 -18.56 4.17
CA LYS A 151 -16.15 -19.73 3.52
C LYS A 151 -15.90 -20.88 4.48
N GLU A 152 -16.71 -20.95 5.54
CA GLU A 152 -17.08 -22.24 6.07
C GLU A 152 -17.57 -23.07 4.86
N ASP A 153 -17.03 -24.28 4.71
CA ASP A 153 -17.48 -25.25 3.73
C ASP A 153 -19.01 -25.43 3.91
N LEU A 154 -19.80 -24.67 3.15
CA LEU A 154 -21.27 -24.76 3.11
C LEU A 154 -21.76 -25.89 2.21
N PHE A 155 -20.89 -26.83 1.85
CA PHE A 155 -21.26 -28.04 1.13
C PHE A 155 -20.49 -29.23 1.72
N GLU A 156 -21.25 -30.12 2.37
CA GLU A 156 -20.89 -31.54 2.57
C GLU A 156 -20.84 -32.28 1.23
#